data_AF-A0A2N3AKI2-F1
#
_entry.id   AF-A0A2N3AKI2-F1
#
_cell.length_a   1.000
_cell.length_b   1.000
_cell.length_c   1.000
_cell.angle_alpha   90.00
_cell.angle_beta   90.00
_cell.angle_gamma   90.00
#
_symmetry.space_group_name_H-M   'P 1'
#
loop_
_entity.id
_entity.type
_entity.pdbx_description
1 polymer ?
#
loop_
_entity_poly.entity_id
_entity_poly.type
_entity_poly.pdbx_seq_one_letter_code
_entity_poly.pdbx_strand_id
1 'polypeptide(L)' 'ASISILQRKLRIGYTRAARLIDVMEKRGIVGPYDGRNPRKILISNDEYLDKYNE' A
#
# COMPACT_ATOMS: atom_id res chain seq x y z
N ALA A 1 -1.94 1.03 -6.00
CA ALA A 1 -2.47 0.33 -4.82
C ALA A 1 -3.93 0.69 -4.61
N SER A 2 -4.80 -0.31 -4.40
CA SER A 2 -6.23 -0.10 -4.12
C SER A 2 -6.69 -0.98 -2.97
N ILE A 3 -7.66 -0.47 -2.20
CA ILE A 3 -8.23 -1.15 -1.03
C ILE A 3 -8.82 -2.51 -1.44
N SER A 4 -9.53 -2.56 -2.57
CA SER A 4 -10.18 -3.78 -3.06
C SER A 4 -9.20 -4.90 -3.40
N ILE A 5 -7.98 -4.58 -3.87
CA ILE A 5 -6.93 -5.59 -4.08
C ILE A 5 -6.50 -6.20 -2.75
N LEU A 6 -6.28 -5.38 -1.73
CA LEU A 6 -5.90 -5.86 -0.39
C LEU A 6 -7.01 -6.72 0.22
N GLN A 7 -8.27 -6.29 0.09
CA GLN A 7 -9.42 -7.07 0.57
C GLN A 7 -9.44 -8.48 -0.03
N ARG A 8 -9.23 -8.62 -1.35
CA ARG A 8 -9.25 -9.93 -2.03
C ARG A 8 -8.03 -10.79 -1.71
N LYS A 9 -6.83 -10.20 -1.75
CA LYS A 9 -5.58 -10.93 -1.55
C LYS A 9 -5.40 -11.39 -0.09
N LEU A 10 -5.81 -10.57 0.86
CA LEU A 10 -5.61 -10.81 2.29
C LEU A 10 -6.89 -11.29 3.00
N ARG A 11 -8.03 -11.35 2.29
CA ARG A 11 -9.34 -11.73 2.84
C ARG A 11 -9.74 -10.90 4.07
N ILE A 12 -9.56 -9.58 3.97
CA ILE A 12 -9.87 -8.61 5.04
C ILE A 12 -11.00 -7.66 4.65
N GLY A 13 -11.69 -7.13 5.66
CA GLY A 13 -12.72 -6.10 5.48
C GLY A 13 -12.16 -4.74 5.10
N TYR A 14 -13.03 -3.85 4.60
CA TYR A 14 -12.67 -2.51 4.11
C TYR A 14 -11.86 -1.71 5.13
N THR A 15 -12.31 -1.63 6.39
CA THR A 15 -11.65 -0.84 7.45
C THR A 15 -10.21 -1.28 7.70
N ARG A 16 -9.94 -2.59 7.65
CA ARG A 16 -8.57 -3.10 7.81
C ARG A 16 -7.71 -2.77 6.59
N ALA A 17 -8.25 -2.96 5.39
CA ALA A 17 -7.54 -2.65 4.15
C ALA A 17 -7.24 -1.15 4.00
N ALA A 18 -8.16 -0.27 4.39
CA ALA A 18 -7.96 1.18 4.41
C ALA A 18 -6.82 1.57 5.35
N ARG A 19 -6.84 1.08 6.60
CA ARG A 19 -5.75 1.33 7.58
C ARG A 19 -4.39 0.85 7.09
N LEU A 20 -4.34 -0.31 6.43
CA LEU A 20 -3.08 -0.80 5.85
C LEU A 20 -2.55 0.16 4.78
N ILE A 21 -3.42 0.65 3.90
CA ILE A 21 -3.02 1.64 2.90
C ILE A 21 -2.53 2.94 3.54
N ASP A 22 -3.19 3.43 4.58
CA ASP A 22 -2.76 4.65 5.28
C ASP A 22 -1.40 4.45 5.98
N VAL A 23 -1.15 3.26 6.53
CA VAL A 23 0.16 2.90 7.09
C VAL A 23 1.23 2.84 6.00
N MET A 24 0.92 2.26 4.84
CA MET A 24 1.83 2.23 3.70
C MET A 24 2.14 3.64 3.16
N GLU A 25 1.16 4.54 3.18
CA GLU A 25 1.36 5.95 2.81
C GLU A 25 2.29 6.66 3.80
N LYS A 26 2.04 6.51 5.11
CA LYS A 26 2.91 7.09 6.15
C LYS A 26 4.35 6.56 6.09
N ARG A 27 4.55 5.33 5.63
CA ARG A 27 5.87 4.71 5.43
C ARG A 27 6.54 5.11 4.11
N GLY A 28 5.89 5.92 3.27
CA GLY A 28 6.40 6.31 1.96
C GLY A 28 6.41 5.18 0.94
N ILE A 29 5.65 4.11 1.16
CA ILE A 29 5.53 2.96 0.23
C ILE A 29 4.50 3.27 -0.85
N VAL A 30 3.41 3.94 -0.47
CA VAL A 30 2.29 4.30 -1.35
C VAL A 30 2.14 5.82 -1.36
N GLY A 31 1.90 6.40 -2.54
CA GLY A 31 1.67 7.83 -2.69
C GLY A 31 0.29 8.30 -2.19
N PRO A 32 0.08 9.62 -2.11
CA PRO A 32 -1.18 10.19 -1.67
C PRO A 32 -2.34 9.79 -2.60
N TYR A 33 -3.56 9.82 -2.06
CA TYR A 33 -4.76 9.60 -2.85
C TYR A 33 -5.15 10.85 -3.65
N ASP A 34 -5.33 10.70 -4.96
CA ASP A 34 -5.66 11.80 -5.89
C ASP A 34 -7.14 11.80 -6.33
N GLY A 35 -7.98 10.90 -5.78
CA GLY A 35 -9.41 10.83 -6.08
C GLY A 35 -9.79 10.14 -7.40
N ARG A 36 -8.85 10.01 -8.34
CA ARG A 36 -9.14 9.52 -9.70
C ARG A 36 -8.41 8.24 -10.04
N ASN A 37 -7.18 8.08 -9.55
CA ASN A 37 -6.32 6.98 -9.90
C ASN A 37 -6.06 6.06 -8.70
N PRO A 38 -5.72 4.79 -8.95
CA PRO A 38 -5.09 3.96 -7.93
C PRO A 38 -3.84 4.66 -7.40
N ARG A 39 -3.62 4.61 -6.08
CA ARG A 39 -2.46 5.24 -5.46
C ARG A 39 -1.16 4.70 -6.07
N LYS A 40 -0.20 5.57 -6.38
CA LYS A 40 1.09 5.13 -6.94
C LYS A 40 1.90 4.37 -5.89
N ILE A 41 2.70 3.40 -6.32
CA ILE A 41 3.69 2.74 -5.45
C ILE A 41 4.98 3.54 -5.63
N LEU A 42 5.61 3.96 -4.53
CA LEU A 42 6.75 4.87 -4.54
C LEU A 42 8.10 4.15 -4.48
N ILE A 43 8.10 2.87 -4.14
CA ILE A 43 9.29 2.04 -4.01
C ILE A 43 9.19 0.83 -4.94
N SER A 44 10.33 0.38 -5.43
CA SER A 44 10.45 -0.89 -6.15
C SER A 44 10.48 -2.08 -5.18
N ASN A 45 10.31 -3.29 -5.71
CA ASN A 45 10.43 -4.51 -4.90
C ASN A 45 11.85 -4.71 -4.38
N ASP A 46 12.86 -4.40 -5.19
CA ASP A 46 14.27 -4.58 -4.83
C ASP A 46 14.64 -3.64 -3.68
N GLU A 47 14.28 -2.35 -3.79
CA GLU A 47 14.47 -1.36 -2.71
C GLU A 47 13.73 -1.74 -1.42
N TYR A 48 12.55 -2.37 -1.53
CA TYR A 48 11.83 -2.86 -0.37
C TYR A 48 12.61 -3.98 0.31
N LEU A 49 13.10 -4.97 -0.45
CA LEU A 49 13.84 -6.11 0.09
C LEU A 49 15.14 -5.68 0.75
N ASP A 50 15.91 -4.80 0.10
CA ASP A 50 17.17 -4.27 0.64
C ASP A 50 16.96 -3.62 2.02
N LYS A 51 15.87 -2.86 2.19
CA LYS A 51 15.56 -2.17 3.46
C LYS A 51 15.27 -3.09 4.66
N TYR A 52 14.87 -4.35 4.45
CA TYR A 52 14.54 -5.29 5.54
C TYR A 52 15.51 -6.46 5.67
N ASN A 53 16.48 -6.57 4.76
CA ASN A 53 17.56 -7.57 4.82
C ASN A 53 18.82 -7.04 5.53
N GLU A 54 18.85 -5.76 5.87
CA GLU A 54 19.82 -5.11 6.78
C GLU A 54 19.36 -5.23 8.24
#